data_AF-A0A4Y2TLW7-F1
#
_entry.id   AF-A0A4Y2TLW7-F1
#
_cell.length_a   1.000
_cell.length_b   1.000
_cell.length_c   1.000
_cell.angle_alpha   90.00
_cell.angle_beta   90.00
_cell.angle_gamma   90.00
#
_symmetry.space_group_name_H-M   'P 1'
#
loop_
_entity.id
_entity.type
_entity.pdbx_description
1 polymer ?
#
loop_
_entity_poly.entity_id
_entity_poly.type
_entity_poly.pdbx_seq_one_letter_code
_entity_poly.pdbx_strand_id
1 'polypeptide(L)'
;MVCDPGTDCIIHPVKKILNDRGTDLRVAMVETPEQNGAAERRTAPLWKLQELLFPKKELPEKLWAEACSTAAYVLTQTGPTPVDDKTQYELWHGKPENFNIKRLRIFGTNAMHMNQNKDAESGIEKQSVEGLFVGYEAHDRYRVFIHF
;
A
#
# COMPACT_ATOMS: atom_id res chain seq x y z
N MET A 1 -10.58 6.74 17.96
CA MET A 1 -10.95 6.66 16.53
C MET A 1 -12.00 7.72 16.24
N VAL A 2 -11.81 8.52 15.18
CA VAL A 2 -12.88 9.39 14.67
C VAL A 2 -13.41 8.74 13.39
N CYS A 3 -14.72 8.60 13.26
CA CYS A 3 -15.36 8.09 12.05
C CYS A 3 -16.52 9.02 11.66
N ASP A 4 -16.83 9.08 10.37
CA ASP A 4 -18.04 9.72 9.89
C ASP A 4 -19.29 9.01 10.45
N PRO A 5 -20.46 9.66 10.43
CA PRO A 5 -21.70 9.07 10.94
C PRO A 5 -22.26 7.93 10.06
N GLY A 6 -21.49 7.44 9.08
CA GLY A 6 -21.81 6.25 8.30
C GLY A 6 -22.18 5.06 9.20
N THR A 7 -23.22 4.33 8.80
CA THR A 7 -23.81 3.24 9.59
C THR A 7 -22.82 2.14 9.95
N ASP A 8 -21.79 1.93 9.13
CA ASP A 8 -20.83 0.83 9.26
C ASP A 8 -19.87 0.97 10.44
N CYS A 9 -19.61 2.20 10.91
CA CYS A 9 -18.77 2.46 12.10
C CYS A 9 -19.53 2.38 13.41
N ILE A 10 -20.86 2.53 13.37
CA ILE A 10 -21.71 2.70 14.56
C ILE A 10 -22.34 1.36 14.99
N ILE A 11 -22.17 0.30 14.19
CA ILE A 11 -22.70 -1.02 14.48
C ILE A 11 -22.13 -1.60 15.78
N HIS A 12 -22.97 -2.36 16.48
CA HIS A 12 -22.66 -2.93 17.79
C HIS A 12 -21.36 -3.79 17.80
N PRO A 13 -21.08 -4.62 16.77
CA PRO A 13 -19.83 -5.41 16.74
C PRO A 13 -18.58 -4.53 16.73
N VAL A 14 -18.57 -3.45 15.95
CA VAL A 14 -17.42 -2.53 15.84
C VAL A 14 -17.20 -1.79 17.15
N LYS A 15 -18.28 -1.26 17.77
CA LYS A 15 -18.20 -0.61 19.09
C LYS A 15 -17.63 -1.54 20.15
N LYS A 16 -18.07 -2.81 20.16
CA LYS A 16 -17.55 -3.81 21.11
C LYS A 16 -16.06 -4.05 20.91
N ILE A 17 -15.61 -4.28 19.67
CA ILE A 17 -14.20 -4.50 19.36
C ILE A 17 -13.33 -3.31 19.78
N LEU A 18 -13.81 -2.07 19.56
CA LEU A 18 -13.08 -0.87 19.94
C LEU A 18 -12.97 -0.73 21.45
N ASN A 19 -14.05 -0.97 22.19
CA ASN A 19 -14.04 -0.96 23.66
C ASN A 19 -13.14 -2.05 24.24
N ASP A 20 -13.20 -3.27 23.69
CA ASP A 20 -12.35 -4.39 24.11
C ASP A 20 -10.85 -4.08 23.89
N ARG A 21 -10.53 -3.22 22.91
CA ARG A 21 -9.17 -2.73 22.63
C ARG A 21 -8.85 -1.40 23.33
N GLY A 22 -9.70 -0.91 24.23
CA GLY A 22 -9.51 0.34 24.96
C GLY A 22 -9.46 1.59 24.05
N THR A 23 -10.13 1.54 22.89
CA THR A 23 -10.13 2.62 21.91
C THR A 23 -11.48 3.36 21.93
N ASP A 24 -11.46 4.64 22.26
CA ASP A 24 -12.66 5.48 22.22
C ASP A 24 -13.11 5.74 20.77
N LEU A 25 -14.37 5.41 20.46
CA LEU A 25 -15.00 5.80 19.20
C LEU A 25 -15.67 7.17 19.35
N ARG A 26 -15.27 8.13 18.51
CA ARG A 26 -15.91 9.43 18.34
C ARG A 26 -16.54 9.49 16.96
N VAL A 27 -17.83 9.80 16.89
CA VAL A 27 -18.52 9.98 15.62
C VAL A 27 -18.49 11.47 15.29
N ALA A 28 -17.96 11.82 14.12
CA ALA A 28 -17.97 13.18 13.61
C ALA A 28 -19.41 13.62 13.30
N MET A 29 -19.69 14.92 13.41
CA MET A 29 -21.01 15.44 13.08
C MET A 29 -21.27 15.32 11.57
N VAL A 30 -22.51 14.98 11.20
CA VAL A 30 -22.96 14.95 9.79
C VAL A 30 -22.59 16.28 9.13
N GLU A 31 -21.98 16.22 7.94
CA GLU A 31 -21.60 17.40 7.14
C GLU A 31 -20.66 18.40 7.85
N THR A 32 -19.69 17.90 8.63
CA THR A 32 -18.54 18.71 9.07
C THR A 32 -17.24 18.29 8.35
N PRO A 33 -16.98 18.83 7.13
CA PRO A 33 -15.76 18.56 6.38
C PRO A 33 -14.49 18.89 7.17
N GLU A 34 -14.54 19.79 8.15
CA GLU A 34 -13.40 20.15 8.98
C GLU A 34 -12.97 19.00 9.89
N GLN A 35 -13.93 18.20 10.39
CA GLN A 35 -13.66 17.04 11.26
C GLN A 35 -13.13 15.84 10.46
N ASN A 36 -13.63 15.64 9.22
CA ASN A 36 -13.17 14.56 8.34
C ASN A 36 -12.00 14.95 7.43
N GLY A 37 -11.72 16.24 7.29
CA GLY A 37 -10.72 16.75 6.36
C GLY A 37 -9.30 16.30 6.68
N ALA A 38 -9.02 15.90 7.93
CA ALA A 38 -7.76 15.25 8.27
C ALA A 38 -7.66 13.82 7.69
N ALA A 39 -8.75 13.06 7.70
CA ALA A 39 -8.80 11.73 7.10
C ALA A 39 -8.70 11.82 5.58
N GLU A 40 -9.50 12.69 4.96
CA GLU A 40 -9.51 12.91 3.51
C GLU A 40 -8.15 13.38 2.98
N ARG A 41 -7.50 14.36 3.65
CA ARG A 41 -6.16 14.81 3.25
C ARG A 41 -5.10 13.70 3.32
N ARG A 42 -5.28 12.72 4.21
CA ARG A 42 -4.36 11.58 4.36
C ARG A 42 -4.67 10.47 3.36
N THR A 43 -5.93 10.22 3.01
CA THR A 43 -6.33 9.12 2.13
C THR A 43 -6.43 9.52 0.66
N ALA A 44 -6.67 10.81 0.33
CA ALA A 44 -6.78 11.27 -1.05
C ALA A 44 -5.52 11.03 -1.90
N PRO A 45 -4.29 11.28 -1.41
CA PRO A 45 -3.08 10.97 -2.18
C PRO A 45 -2.95 9.48 -2.50
N LEU A 46 -3.39 8.61 -1.60
CA LEU A 46 -3.38 7.15 -1.78
C LEU A 46 -4.27 6.74 -2.94
N TRP A 47 -5.51 7.23 -2.96
CA TRP A 47 -6.46 6.92 -4.03
C TRP A 47 -5.96 7.43 -5.38
N LYS A 48 -5.48 8.67 -5.41
CA LYS A 48 -4.93 9.27 -6.64
C LYS A 48 -3.73 8.50 -7.17
N LEU A 49 -2.82 8.09 -6.29
CA LEU A 49 -1.66 7.30 -6.69
C LEU A 49 -2.06 5.90 -7.15
N GLN A 50 -3.01 5.26 -6.47
CA GLN A 50 -3.54 3.95 -6.89
C GLN A 50 -4.16 4.01 -8.28
N GLU A 51 -4.98 5.02 -8.58
CA GLU A 51 -5.58 5.21 -9.90
C GLU A 51 -4.52 5.45 -10.99
N LEU A 52 -3.43 6.15 -10.66
CA LEU A 52 -2.29 6.34 -11.57
C LEU A 52 -1.50 5.05 -11.81
N LEU A 53 -1.30 4.23 -10.78
CA LEU A 53 -0.59 2.95 -10.88
C LEU A 53 -1.43 1.86 -11.56
N PHE A 54 -2.75 1.96 -11.47
CA PHE A 54 -3.69 0.93 -11.94
C PHE A 54 -4.77 1.51 -12.85
N PRO A 55 -4.40 1.91 -14.09
CA PRO A 55 -5.39 2.30 -15.07
C PRO A 55 -6.28 1.09 -15.40
N LYS A 56 -7.59 1.22 -15.15
CA LYS A 56 -8.59 0.14 -15.26
C LYS A 56 -8.63 -0.62 -16.60
N LYS A 57 -7.97 -0.11 -17.65
CA LYS A 57 -7.98 -0.70 -19.00
C LYS A 57 -6.79 -1.62 -19.30
N GLU A 58 -5.73 -1.60 -18.49
CA GLU A 58 -4.44 -2.21 -18.87
C GLU A 58 -4.06 -3.42 -18.01
N LEU A 59 -4.67 -3.59 -16.84
CA LEU A 59 -4.23 -4.58 -15.85
C LEU A 59 -5.40 -5.42 -15.30
N PRO A 60 -5.18 -6.71 -14.97
CA PRO A 60 -6.20 -7.57 -14.38
C PRO A 60 -6.75 -7.02 -13.05
N GLU A 61 -8.08 -6.99 -12.89
CA GLU A 61 -8.76 -6.44 -11.70
C GLU A 61 -8.26 -7.03 -10.38
N LYS A 62 -7.84 -8.30 -10.37
CA LYS A 62 -7.26 -8.97 -9.20
C LYS A 62 -5.99 -8.30 -8.64
N LEU A 63 -5.32 -7.46 -9.43
CA LEU A 63 -4.13 -6.72 -8.99
C LEU A 63 -4.47 -5.39 -8.30
N TRP A 64 -5.76 -5.03 -8.19
CA TRP A 64 -6.18 -3.80 -7.55
C TRP A 64 -5.64 -3.66 -6.12
N ALA A 65 -5.71 -4.73 -5.33
CA ALA A 65 -5.19 -4.73 -3.95
C ALA A 65 -3.66 -4.55 -3.88
N GLU A 66 -2.93 -5.09 -4.86
CA GLU A 66 -1.47 -4.92 -4.97
C GLU A 66 -1.10 -3.49 -5.37
N ALA A 67 -1.90 -2.85 -6.24
CA ALA A 67 -1.75 -1.44 -6.57
C ALA A 67 -2.00 -0.54 -5.36
N CYS A 68 -3.05 -0.81 -4.56
CA CYS A 68 -3.30 -0.12 -3.29
C CYS A 68 -2.10 -0.24 -2.33
N SER A 69 -1.56 -1.45 -2.18
CA SER A 69 -0.42 -1.72 -1.30
C SER A 69 0.84 -1.01 -1.79
N THR A 70 1.06 -0.98 -3.11
CA THR A 70 2.18 -0.26 -3.74
C THR A 70 2.05 1.24 -3.53
N ALA A 71 0.86 1.81 -3.74
CA ALA A 71 0.61 3.23 -3.50
C ALA A 71 0.87 3.61 -2.03
N ALA A 72 0.41 2.78 -1.08
CA ALA A 72 0.64 3.00 0.34
C ALA A 72 2.13 2.93 0.69
N TYR A 73 2.86 1.96 0.14
CA TYR A 73 4.30 1.84 0.33
C TYR A 73 5.03 3.09 -0.18
N VAL A 74 4.76 3.51 -1.43
CA VAL A 74 5.40 4.69 -2.02
C VAL A 74 5.12 5.94 -1.19
N LEU A 75 3.86 6.17 -0.77
CA LEU A 75 3.51 7.34 0.04
C LEU A 75 4.13 7.32 1.43
N THR A 76 4.30 6.14 2.03
CA THR A 76 4.96 6.02 3.34
C THR A 76 6.42 6.46 3.28
N GLN A 77 7.06 6.26 2.13
CA GLN A 77 8.48 6.52 1.87
C GLN A 77 8.74 7.92 1.31
N THR A 78 7.87 8.42 0.42
CA THR A 78 8.09 9.67 -0.34
C THR A 78 6.99 10.71 -0.14
N GLY A 79 5.99 10.41 0.67
CA GLY A 79 4.86 11.30 0.91
C GLY A 79 5.27 12.55 1.68
N PRO A 80 4.52 13.66 1.52
CA PRO A 80 4.77 14.87 2.28
C PRO A 80 4.59 14.61 3.79
N THR A 81 5.42 15.26 4.59
CA THR A 81 5.40 15.21 6.04
C THR A 81 5.42 16.61 6.64
N PRO A 82 4.94 16.78 7.89
CA PRO A 82 5.01 18.08 8.57
C PRO A 82 6.40 18.42 9.11
N VAL A 83 7.38 17.52 8.96
CA VAL A 83 8.75 17.70 9.46
C VAL A 83 9.71 17.58 8.29
N ASP A 84 10.48 18.63 8.05
CA ASP A 84 11.46 18.65 6.96
C ASP A 84 12.44 17.47 7.06
N ASP A 85 12.81 16.92 5.90
CA ASP A 85 13.76 15.82 5.73
C ASP A 85 13.42 14.52 6.48
N LYS A 86 12.15 14.31 6.85
CA LYS A 86 11.67 13.04 7.44
C LYS A 86 10.56 12.40 6.62
N THR A 87 10.63 11.08 6.45
CA THR A 87 9.57 10.32 5.81
C THR A 87 8.44 9.97 6.79
N GLN A 88 7.28 9.56 6.27
CA GLN A 88 6.17 9.13 7.12
C GLN A 88 6.54 7.86 7.90
N TYR A 89 7.34 6.98 7.30
CA TYR A 89 7.88 5.81 7.97
C TYR A 89 8.70 6.17 9.21
N GLU A 90 9.63 7.12 9.08
CA GLU A 90 10.49 7.54 10.17
C GLU A 90 9.71 8.19 11.30
N LEU A 91 8.70 9.00 10.96
CA LEU A 91 7.80 9.62 11.93
C LEU A 91 6.97 8.57 12.69
N TRP A 92 6.56 7.49 12.02
CA TRP A 92 5.75 6.44 12.63
C TRP A 92 6.57 5.45 13.46
N HIS A 93 7.73 5.04 12.96
CA HIS A 93 8.56 4.00 13.56
C HIS A 93 9.68 4.54 14.46
N GLY A 94 9.93 5.85 14.44
CA GLY A 94 10.97 6.50 15.26
C GLY A 94 12.39 6.05 14.91
N LYS A 95 12.59 5.43 13.75
CA LYS A 95 13.87 4.95 13.26
C LYS A 95 14.13 5.50 11.87
N PRO A 96 15.33 6.04 11.60
CA PRO A 96 15.68 6.45 10.26
C PRO A 96 15.67 5.24 9.33
N GLU A 97 15.13 5.42 8.14
CA GLU A 97 15.18 4.39 7.11
C GLU A 97 16.27 4.72 6.10
N ASN A 98 17.12 3.74 5.79
CA ASN A 98 18.03 3.85 4.65
C ASN A 98 17.26 3.56 3.36
N PHE A 99 16.21 4.33 3.10
CA PHE A 99 15.41 4.16 1.89
C PHE A 99 16.20 4.61 0.67
N ASN A 100 16.32 3.70 -0.30
CA ASN A 100 16.96 3.99 -1.57
C ASN A 100 15.90 4.21 -2.65
N ILE A 101 15.74 5.47 -3.06
CA ILE A 101 14.77 5.87 -4.09
C ILE A 101 14.95 5.11 -5.42
N LYS A 102 16.17 4.64 -5.72
CA LYS A 102 16.48 3.85 -6.94
C LYS A 102 15.77 2.49 -6.95
N ARG A 103 15.20 2.05 -5.82
CA ARG A 103 14.44 0.82 -5.70
C ARG A 103 12.99 0.97 -6.12
N LEU A 104 12.50 2.20 -6.25
CA LEU A 104 11.17 2.42 -6.79
C LEU A 104 11.10 1.92 -8.24
N ARG A 105 10.04 1.18 -8.52
CA ARG A 105 9.70 0.64 -9.84
C ARG A 105 8.26 1.00 -10.16
N ILE A 106 8.02 1.19 -11.47
CA ILE A 106 6.69 1.52 -11.99
C ILE A 106 5.83 0.26 -11.92
N PHE A 107 4.67 0.35 -11.27
CA PHE A 107 3.70 -0.75 -11.20
C PHE A 107 3.33 -1.22 -12.61
N GLY A 108 3.25 -2.53 -12.81
CA GLY A 108 2.95 -3.13 -14.11
C GLY A 108 4.13 -3.17 -15.08
N THR A 109 5.35 -2.77 -14.70
CA THR A 109 6.52 -2.93 -15.56
C THR A 109 6.94 -4.39 -15.68
N ASN A 110 7.50 -4.80 -16.83
CA ASN A 110 8.00 -6.16 -17.02
C ASN A 110 9.10 -6.47 -16.00
N ALA A 111 8.97 -7.61 -15.35
CA ALA A 111 9.90 -8.13 -14.37
C ALA A 111 10.23 -9.58 -14.69
N MET A 112 11.49 -9.96 -14.50
CA MET A 112 11.94 -11.34 -14.65
C MET A 112 12.05 -11.98 -13.26
N HIS A 113 11.22 -12.97 -13.00
CA HIS A 113 11.30 -13.80 -11.81
C HIS A 113 12.30 -14.93 -12.06
N MET A 114 13.43 -14.95 -11.34
CA MET A 114 14.38 -16.04 -11.43
C MET A 114 13.91 -17.23 -10.58
N ASN A 115 13.87 -18.40 -11.19
CA ASN A 115 13.60 -19.63 -10.46
C ASN A 115 14.74 -19.90 -9.48
N GLN A 116 14.43 -19.91 -8.18
CA GLN A 116 15.43 -20.20 -7.14
C GLN A 116 15.67 -21.70 -6.93
N ASN A 117 14.93 -22.58 -7.62
CA ASN A 117 15.18 -24.01 -7.60
C ASN A 117 16.50 -24.33 -8.33
N LYS A 118 17.48 -24.75 -7.54
CA LYS A 118 18.84 -25.14 -7.94
C LYS A 118 18.93 -26.60 -8.41
N ASP A 119 17.86 -27.18 -8.93
CA ASP A 119 17.93 -28.53 -9.52
C ASP A 119 18.45 -28.38 -10.97
N ALA A 120 19.71 -27.96 -11.06
CA ALA A 120 20.47 -27.83 -12.30
C ALA A 120 20.96 -29.19 -12.81
N GLU A 121 20.10 -30.22 -12.79
CA GLU A 121 20.39 -31.54 -13.35
C GLU A 121 19.66 -31.84 -14.66
N SER A 122 18.72 -31.00 -15.10
CA SER A 122 18.10 -31.14 -16.42
C SER A 122 18.32 -29.88 -17.26
N GLY A 123 19.05 -30.05 -18.35
CA GLY A 123 19.51 -28.97 -19.22
C GLY A 123 18.38 -28.09 -19.77
N ILE A 124 18.74 -26.82 -20.00
CA ILE A 124 18.04 -25.86 -20.87
C ILE A 124 16.56 -25.61 -20.52
N GLU A 125 16.17 -25.68 -19.23
CA GLU A 125 14.89 -25.09 -18.81
C GLU A 125 15.05 -23.59 -18.49
N LYS A 126 14.02 -22.80 -18.85
CA LYS A 126 13.99 -21.33 -18.73
C LYS A 126 14.32 -20.91 -17.28
N GLN A 127 15.51 -20.32 -17.10
CA GLN A 127 16.03 -19.85 -15.81
C GLN A 127 15.20 -18.68 -15.21
N SER A 128 14.38 -18.03 -16.03
CA SER A 128 13.54 -16.90 -15.63
C SER A 128 12.16 -16.98 -16.25
N VAL A 129 11.16 -16.60 -15.47
CA VAL A 129 9.77 -16.44 -15.89
C VAL A 129 9.47 -14.94 -16.00
N GLU A 130 8.91 -14.53 -17.14
CA GLU A 130 8.45 -13.15 -17.31
C GLU A 130 7.16 -12.92 -16.52
N GLY A 131 7.06 -11.76 -15.88
CA GLY A 131 5.89 -11.33 -15.15
C GLY A 131 5.83 -9.81 -15.06
N LEU A 132 4.88 -9.31 -14.26
CA LEU A 132 4.68 -7.89 -14.03
C LEU A 132 5.08 -7.56 -12.59
N PHE A 133 5.83 -6.47 -12.41
CA PHE A 133 6.06 -5.91 -11.08
C PHE A 133 4.74 -5.41 -10.49
N VAL A 134 4.38 -5.92 -9.32
CA VAL A 134 3.11 -5.59 -8.64
C VAL A 134 3.31 -5.08 -7.22
N GLY A 135 4.53 -4.69 -6.85
CA GLY A 135 4.76 -4.02 -5.58
C GLY A 135 5.92 -4.57 -4.79
N TYR A 136 5.93 -4.24 -3.50
CA TYR A 136 7.07 -4.45 -2.61
C TYR A 136 6.70 -5.42 -1.51
N GLU A 137 7.66 -6.24 -1.09
CA GLU A 137 7.51 -7.15 0.05
C GLU A 137 8.69 -6.99 1.00
N ALA A 138 8.38 -6.64 2.25
CA ALA A 138 9.39 -6.24 3.24
C ALA A 138 10.34 -5.16 2.69
N HIS A 139 11.46 -4.94 3.39
CA HIS A 139 12.39 -3.90 2.98
C HIS A 139 13.06 -4.23 1.65
N ASP A 140 13.44 -5.48 1.33
CA ASP A 140 14.33 -5.80 0.19
C ASP A 140 13.76 -6.67 -0.94
N ARG A 141 12.46 -6.98 -0.96
CA ARG A 141 11.89 -7.86 -1.99
C ARG A 141 10.82 -7.16 -2.84
N TYR A 142 10.67 -7.65 -4.06
CA TYR A 142 9.64 -7.23 -4.99
C TYR A 142 8.63 -8.36 -5.18
N ARG A 143 7.37 -7.98 -5.40
CA ARG A 143 6.30 -8.88 -5.80
C ARG A 143 6.16 -8.86 -7.31
N VAL A 144 6.08 -10.04 -7.90
CA VAL A 144 5.94 -10.23 -9.34
C VAL A 144 4.71 -11.09 -9.60
N PHE A 145 3.82 -10.60 -10.46
CA PHE A 145 2.67 -11.34 -10.95
C PHE A 145 3.05 -12.11 -12.21
N ILE A 146 2.96 -13.42 -12.16
CA ILE A 146 3.23 -14.33 -13.28
C ILE A 146 1.90 -14.77 -13.89
N HIS A 147 1.78 -14.65 -15.21
CA HIS A 147 0.62 -15.17 -15.95
C HIS A 147 0.91 -16.63 -16.35
N PHE A 148 0.03 -17.55 -15.95
CA PHE A 148 0.06 -18.96 -16.33
C PHE A 148 -1.01 -19.23 -17.39
#